data_AF-A0AAJ0TDZ2-F1
#
_entry.id   AF-A0AAJ0TDZ2-F1
#
_cell.length_a   1.000
_cell.length_b   1.000
_cell.length_c   1.000
_cell.angle_alpha   90.00
_cell.angle_beta   90.00
_cell.angle_gamma   90.00
#
_symmetry.space_group_name_H-M   'P 1'
#
loop_
_entity.id
_entity.type
_entity.pdbx_description
1 polymer ?
#
loop_
_entity_poly.entity_id
_entity_poly.type
_entity_poly.pdbx_seq_one_letter_code
_entity_poly.pdbx_strand_id
1 'polypeptide(L)'
;MDENQSEDKKDFASRVSRFFPSVGKPDYKESLNSKLKWTGIALLLFLLLSHITVVGVSKDVSFDQFKPYEVLLGSKFGSLMTLGIGPIVTGGIIMQLLIGSKIISWDVTKPEGRKKFQTWNKIMAVLLAFVEAAAFTFSGTIPLSPSPFLIFFVIIQLAAGGIIVIILDELVSKWGFGSGVSLFIASGVATQVIIGVISPLASGGRIAGGIPGFIDSMMVGNSTLALGYILPVITTLAIFFMVVYAQHIKIQLPLTFSTLRGFGRTWDLKLLYTSNIPVILTAALIANIQLLGRFGATVTSDGLTCSLLGCFGQGGVAESGLVYYLSAPGRGGFHNSLLAQIVTGSLIPSELVRALTYTLFLTVGATIFSIFWVNTASMNAASVAGQLDSSGLQIPGYRKDPKVMEAVLNRYIPALSVLGGIAIGLLAAFADLTGAIGTGTGILLTVMIVYNYYEQLQHEKLDEAHPLIRKFVGE
;
A
#
# COMPACT_ATOMS: atom_id res chain seq x y z
N MET A 1 -26.93 -10.28 -30.33
CA MET A 1 -25.53 -9.98 -30.72
C MET A 1 -24.60 -9.79 -29.51
N ASP A 2 -25.12 -9.56 -28.30
CA ASP A 2 -24.29 -9.40 -27.09
C ASP A 2 -23.84 -10.71 -26.41
N GLU A 3 -24.49 -11.86 -26.67
CA GLU A 3 -24.08 -13.15 -26.09
C GLU A 3 -22.78 -13.71 -26.70
N ASN A 4 -22.62 -13.61 -28.03
CA ASN A 4 -21.41 -14.10 -28.73
C ASN A 4 -20.13 -13.33 -28.36
N GLN A 5 -20.22 -12.03 -28.06
CA GLN A 5 -19.04 -11.27 -27.61
C GLN A 5 -18.61 -11.65 -26.17
N SER A 6 -19.51 -12.22 -25.38
CA SER A 6 -19.22 -12.65 -24.00
C SER A 6 -18.56 -14.03 -23.96
N GLU A 7 -18.87 -14.92 -24.91
CA GLU A 7 -18.25 -16.24 -25.03
C GLU A 7 -16.84 -16.16 -25.63
N ASP A 8 -16.62 -15.36 -26.67
CA ASP A 8 -15.28 -15.16 -27.25
C ASP A 8 -14.30 -14.54 -26.24
N LYS A 9 -14.78 -13.61 -25.39
CA LYS A 9 -13.96 -13.04 -24.29
C LYS A 9 -13.67 -14.05 -23.17
N LYS A 10 -14.58 -15.00 -22.91
CA LYS A 10 -14.33 -16.11 -21.95
C LYS A 10 -13.27 -17.06 -22.52
N ASP A 11 -13.31 -17.35 -23.82
CA ASP A 11 -12.36 -18.24 -24.47
C ASP A 11 -10.97 -17.59 -24.56
N PHE A 12 -10.87 -16.31 -24.95
CA PHE A 12 -9.60 -15.57 -25.00
C PHE A 12 -8.92 -15.45 -23.62
N ALA A 13 -9.66 -15.06 -22.57
CA ALA A 13 -9.10 -14.95 -21.22
C ALA A 13 -8.67 -16.32 -20.66
N SER A 14 -9.38 -17.40 -21.01
CA SER A 14 -9.03 -18.76 -20.60
C SER A 14 -7.84 -19.36 -21.36
N ARG A 15 -7.64 -18.97 -22.63
CA ARG A 15 -6.47 -19.36 -23.44
C ARG A 15 -5.22 -18.59 -22.98
N VAL A 16 -5.36 -17.30 -22.68
CA VAL A 16 -4.28 -16.45 -22.17
C VAL A 16 -3.92 -16.81 -20.73
N SER A 17 -4.88 -17.21 -19.88
CA SER A 17 -4.58 -17.61 -18.50
C SER A 17 -3.77 -18.90 -18.39
N ARG A 18 -3.82 -19.80 -19.38
CA ARG A 18 -2.94 -20.99 -19.44
C ARG A 18 -1.48 -20.64 -19.69
N PHE A 19 -1.19 -19.51 -20.32
CA PHE A 19 0.18 -19.07 -20.61
C PHE A 19 0.85 -18.41 -19.41
N PHE A 20 0.09 -17.92 -18.43
CA PHE A 20 0.67 -17.27 -17.25
C PHE A 20 0.88 -18.26 -16.09
N PRO A 21 2.09 -18.34 -15.51
CA PRO A 21 2.38 -19.24 -14.41
C PRO A 21 1.48 -18.90 -13.23
N SER A 22 0.64 -19.84 -12.79
CA SER A 22 -0.26 -19.67 -11.64
C SER A 22 0.16 -20.59 -10.52
N VAL A 23 0.16 -20.07 -9.29
CA VAL A 23 0.48 -20.89 -8.12
C VAL A 23 -0.75 -21.75 -7.78
N GLY A 24 -0.59 -23.07 -7.71
CA GLY A 24 -1.67 -23.97 -7.27
C GLY A 24 -2.11 -23.62 -5.84
N LYS A 25 -3.40 -23.80 -5.54
CA LYS A 25 -3.85 -23.73 -4.13
C LYS A 25 -3.40 -25.01 -3.41
N PRO A 26 -3.03 -24.94 -2.12
CA PRO A 26 -2.66 -26.14 -1.37
C PRO A 26 -3.84 -27.11 -1.28
N ASP A 27 -3.58 -28.40 -1.42
CA ASP A 27 -4.59 -29.46 -1.37
C ASP A 27 -5.12 -29.71 0.05
N TYR A 28 -4.36 -29.31 1.07
CA TYR A 28 -4.71 -29.40 2.49
C TYR A 28 -4.54 -28.06 3.20
N LYS A 29 -5.26 -27.85 4.32
CA LYS A 29 -5.05 -26.68 5.18
C LYS A 29 -3.65 -26.78 5.81
N GLU A 30 -2.75 -25.93 5.35
CA GLU A 30 -1.37 -25.83 5.85
C GLU A 30 -1.34 -25.43 7.33
N SER A 31 -0.42 -26.05 8.09
CA SER A 31 -0.16 -25.66 9.49
C SER A 31 0.35 -24.22 9.58
N LEU A 32 0.10 -23.55 10.71
CA LEU A 32 0.61 -22.19 10.94
C LEU A 32 2.13 -22.07 10.73
N ASN A 33 2.90 -23.09 11.15
CA ASN A 33 4.34 -23.14 10.93
C ASN A 33 4.72 -23.22 9.44
N SER A 34 3.97 -23.99 8.63
CA SER A 34 4.18 -24.05 7.18
C SER A 34 3.89 -22.71 6.52
N LYS A 35 2.78 -22.05 6.89
CA LYS A 35 2.41 -20.74 6.35
C LYS A 35 3.46 -19.69 6.66
N LEU A 36 3.98 -19.69 7.89
CA LEU A 36 5.01 -18.76 8.33
C LEU A 36 6.34 -19.00 7.59
N LYS A 37 6.71 -20.26 7.33
CA LYS A 37 7.87 -20.61 6.49
C LYS A 37 7.73 -20.07 5.07
N TRP A 38 6.60 -20.31 4.40
CA TRP A 38 6.37 -19.80 3.03
C TRP A 38 6.40 -18.27 2.97
N THR A 39 5.78 -17.62 3.95
CA THR A 39 5.79 -16.16 4.08
C THR A 39 7.22 -15.63 4.26
N GLY A 40 8.03 -16.27 5.11
CA GLY A 40 9.43 -15.92 5.31
C GLY A 40 10.31 -16.13 4.08
N ILE A 41 10.12 -17.24 3.35
CA ILE A 41 10.85 -17.51 2.10
C ILE A 41 10.52 -16.45 1.04
N ALA A 42 9.23 -16.11 0.88
CA ALA A 42 8.81 -15.09 -0.07
C ALA A 42 9.41 -13.71 0.27
N LEU A 43 9.44 -13.33 1.55
CA LEU A 43 10.06 -12.09 2.01
C LEU A 43 11.58 -12.08 1.78
N LEU A 44 12.26 -13.20 2.04
CA LEU A 44 13.70 -13.31 1.80
C LEU A 44 14.03 -13.15 0.31
N LEU A 45 13.29 -13.85 -0.56
CA LEU A 45 13.44 -13.72 -2.01
C LEU A 45 13.18 -12.29 -2.49
N PHE A 46 12.12 -11.65 -1.96
CA PHE A 46 11.81 -10.25 -2.25
C PHE A 46 12.98 -9.32 -1.87
N LEU A 47 13.55 -9.47 -0.66
CA LEU A 47 14.68 -8.67 -0.22
C LEU A 47 15.96 -8.92 -1.04
N LEU A 48 16.23 -10.17 -1.45
CA LEU A 48 17.36 -10.49 -2.32
C LEU A 48 17.22 -9.83 -3.69
N LEU A 49 16.03 -9.91 -4.30
CA LEU A 49 15.75 -9.30 -5.59
C LEU A 49 15.88 -7.77 -5.55
N SER A 50 15.54 -7.13 -4.42
CA SER A 50 15.77 -5.70 -4.19
C SER A 50 17.25 -5.30 -4.17
N HIS A 51 18.19 -6.24 -4.00
CA HIS A 51 19.63 -5.94 -4.01
C HIS A 51 20.30 -6.21 -5.36
N ILE A 52 19.64 -6.94 -6.26
CA ILE A 52 20.18 -7.25 -7.59
C ILE A 52 19.93 -6.07 -8.52
N THR A 53 21.01 -5.37 -8.90
CA THR A 53 20.96 -4.24 -9.83
C THR A 53 20.70 -4.69 -11.25
N VAL A 54 19.91 -3.92 -11.99
CA VAL A 54 19.59 -4.18 -13.40
C VAL A 54 20.82 -3.90 -14.28
N VAL A 55 21.00 -4.70 -15.33
CA VAL A 55 22.13 -4.54 -16.24
C VAL A 55 21.87 -3.32 -17.13
N GLY A 56 22.78 -2.34 -17.13
CA GLY A 56 22.68 -1.13 -17.98
C GLY A 56 22.36 0.16 -17.23
N VAL A 57 22.17 0.12 -15.91
CA VAL A 57 21.99 1.33 -15.07
C VAL A 57 23.33 1.92 -14.67
N SER A 58 23.52 3.21 -14.92
CA SER A 58 24.69 3.96 -14.46
C SER A 58 24.66 4.07 -12.92
N LYS A 59 25.74 3.64 -12.25
CA LYS A 59 25.81 3.56 -10.77
C LYS A 59 25.91 4.91 -10.05
N ASP A 60 26.12 5.99 -10.80
CA ASP A 60 26.45 7.32 -10.27
C ASP A 60 25.25 8.27 -10.13
N VAL A 61 24.01 7.81 -10.32
CA VAL A 61 22.82 8.67 -10.23
C VAL A 61 22.06 8.46 -8.93
N SER A 62 22.04 9.51 -8.11
CA SER A 62 21.27 9.56 -6.87
C SER A 62 19.77 9.54 -7.17
N PHE A 63 19.11 8.41 -6.90
CA PHE A 63 17.65 8.26 -6.94
C PHE A 63 16.94 8.91 -5.74
N ASP A 64 17.53 9.94 -5.12
CA ASP A 64 17.02 10.57 -3.89
C ASP A 64 15.59 11.09 -4.05
N GLN A 65 15.27 11.55 -5.26
CA GLN A 65 13.95 11.98 -5.69
C GLN A 65 12.87 10.87 -5.64
N PHE A 66 13.26 9.59 -5.69
CA PHE A 66 12.34 8.46 -5.73
C PHE A 66 12.18 7.71 -4.41
N LYS A 67 13.00 8.01 -3.40
CA LYS A 67 12.93 7.38 -2.07
C LYS A 67 11.52 7.29 -1.48
N PRO A 68 10.64 8.30 -1.59
CA PRO A 68 9.27 8.16 -1.08
C PRO A 68 8.44 7.10 -1.83
N TYR A 69 8.66 6.93 -3.14
CA TYR A 69 7.98 5.90 -3.93
C TYR A 69 8.57 4.51 -3.66
N GLU A 70 9.88 4.41 -3.45
CA GLU A 70 10.56 3.17 -3.02
C GLU A 70 9.92 2.60 -1.76
N VAL A 71 9.69 3.47 -0.78
CA VAL A 71 9.08 3.10 0.50
C VAL A 71 7.65 2.60 0.31
N LEU A 72 6.82 3.34 -0.45
CA LEU A 72 5.41 3.03 -0.60
C LEU A 72 5.15 1.81 -1.49
N LEU A 73 5.88 1.70 -2.60
CA LEU A 73 5.72 0.63 -3.58
C LEU A 73 6.58 -0.59 -3.26
N GLY A 74 7.29 -0.60 -2.13
CA GLY A 74 8.28 -1.63 -1.84
C GLY A 74 9.29 -1.80 -2.98
N SER A 75 9.62 -0.70 -3.66
CA SER A 75 10.52 -0.72 -4.81
C SER A 75 11.91 -0.25 -4.41
N LYS A 76 12.90 -0.58 -5.24
CA LYS A 76 14.23 0.01 -5.17
C LYS A 76 14.67 0.33 -6.58
N PHE A 77 14.73 1.61 -6.92
CA PHE A 77 15.05 2.05 -8.28
C PHE A 77 16.48 1.62 -8.63
N GLY A 78 16.64 1.09 -9.84
CA GLY A 78 17.90 0.51 -10.31
C GLY A 78 18.08 -0.98 -9.97
N SER A 79 17.15 -1.61 -9.25
CA SER A 79 17.11 -3.06 -9.02
C SER A 79 16.04 -3.75 -9.86
N LEU A 80 16.04 -5.08 -9.86
CA LEU A 80 14.93 -5.88 -10.43
C LEU A 80 13.56 -5.51 -9.81
N MET A 81 13.57 -4.95 -8.60
CA MET A 81 12.38 -4.49 -7.88
C MET A 81 12.05 -3.02 -8.14
N THR A 82 12.48 -2.44 -9.27
CA THR A 82 12.15 -1.02 -9.59
C THR A 82 10.63 -0.77 -9.67
N LEU A 83 9.85 -1.74 -10.17
CA LEU A 83 8.39 -1.62 -10.25
C LEU A 83 7.71 -1.91 -8.89
N GLY A 84 8.37 -2.71 -8.04
CA GLY A 84 7.82 -3.16 -6.75
C GLY A 84 6.43 -3.77 -6.89
N ILE A 85 5.50 -3.33 -6.04
CA ILE A 85 4.07 -3.73 -6.08
C ILE A 85 3.22 -2.87 -7.01
N GLY A 86 3.80 -1.85 -7.67
CA GLY A 86 3.07 -0.86 -8.50
C GLY A 86 2.06 -1.49 -9.46
N PRO A 87 2.48 -2.42 -10.34
CA PRO A 87 1.58 -3.04 -11.31
C PRO A 87 0.41 -3.82 -10.67
N ILE A 88 0.64 -4.44 -9.51
CA ILE A 88 -0.37 -5.21 -8.78
C ILE A 88 -1.44 -4.27 -8.23
N VAL A 89 -1.02 -3.18 -7.59
CA VAL A 89 -1.93 -2.21 -6.98
C VAL A 89 -2.67 -1.43 -8.07
N THR A 90 -1.97 -0.95 -9.10
CA THR A 90 -2.58 -0.22 -10.22
C THR A 90 -3.59 -1.09 -10.96
N GLY A 91 -3.26 -2.36 -11.23
CA GLY A 91 -4.21 -3.32 -11.83
C GLY A 91 -5.43 -3.56 -10.95
N GLY A 92 -5.20 -3.72 -9.65
CA GLY A 92 -6.24 -3.83 -8.63
C GLY A 92 -7.22 -2.64 -8.63
N ILE A 93 -6.68 -1.42 -8.62
CA ILE A 93 -7.46 -0.18 -8.66
C ILE A 93 -8.35 -0.16 -9.90
N ILE A 94 -7.78 -0.40 -11.08
CA ILE A 94 -8.53 -0.36 -12.34
C ILE A 94 -9.67 -1.38 -12.31
N MET A 95 -9.37 -2.63 -11.91
CA MET A 95 -10.38 -3.68 -11.87
C MET A 95 -11.48 -3.42 -10.82
N GLN A 96 -11.12 -2.86 -9.66
CA GLN A 96 -12.08 -2.50 -8.62
C GLN A 96 -12.97 -1.33 -9.04
N LEU A 97 -12.41 -0.32 -9.72
CA LEU A 97 -13.19 0.79 -10.26
C LEU A 97 -14.15 0.32 -11.36
N LEU A 98 -13.73 -0.60 -12.23
CA LEU A 98 -14.60 -1.17 -13.29
C LEU A 98 -15.79 -1.96 -12.71
N ILE A 99 -15.58 -2.70 -11.62
CA ILE A 99 -16.65 -3.44 -10.94
C ILE A 99 -17.52 -2.49 -10.10
N GLY A 100 -16.90 -1.57 -9.38
CA GLY A 100 -17.59 -0.61 -8.51
C GLY A 100 -18.48 0.36 -9.28
N SER A 101 -18.03 0.80 -10.45
CA SER A 101 -18.84 1.61 -11.39
C SER A 101 -19.94 0.80 -12.11
N LYS A 102 -20.02 -0.52 -11.86
CA LYS A 102 -20.93 -1.46 -12.52
C LYS A 102 -20.78 -1.52 -14.05
N ILE A 103 -19.66 -1.01 -14.61
CA ILE A 103 -19.31 -1.20 -16.02
C ILE A 103 -19.13 -2.70 -16.30
N ILE A 104 -18.55 -3.42 -15.34
CA ILE A 104 -18.42 -4.88 -15.35
C ILE A 104 -19.25 -5.46 -14.21
N SER A 105 -20.37 -6.10 -14.54
CA SER A 105 -21.29 -6.72 -13.57
C SER A 105 -20.86 -8.14 -13.15
N TRP A 106 -19.60 -8.31 -12.73
CA TRP A 106 -19.16 -9.59 -12.17
C TRP A 106 -19.60 -9.72 -10.72
N ASP A 107 -20.41 -10.74 -10.47
CA ASP A 107 -20.84 -11.07 -9.12
C ASP A 107 -19.72 -11.77 -8.33
N VAL A 108 -18.94 -10.97 -7.62
CA VAL A 108 -17.86 -11.43 -6.71
C VAL A 108 -18.37 -12.16 -5.46
N THR A 109 -19.68 -12.26 -5.24
CA THR A 109 -20.22 -13.15 -4.21
C THR A 109 -20.13 -14.62 -4.63
N LYS A 110 -20.21 -14.89 -5.93
CA LYS A 110 -20.15 -16.25 -6.50
C LYS A 110 -18.70 -16.71 -6.69
N PRO A 111 -18.42 -18.01 -6.51
CA PRO A 111 -17.06 -18.55 -6.68
C PRO A 111 -16.52 -18.35 -8.11
N GLU A 112 -17.38 -18.43 -9.13
CA GLU A 112 -17.00 -18.16 -10.52
C GLU A 112 -16.62 -16.70 -10.77
N GLY A 113 -17.36 -15.75 -10.19
CA GLY A 113 -17.06 -14.32 -10.32
C GLY A 113 -15.75 -13.96 -9.64
N ARG A 114 -15.46 -14.53 -8.46
CA ARG A 114 -14.16 -14.38 -7.79
C ARG A 114 -13.01 -14.91 -8.63
N LYS A 115 -13.17 -16.07 -9.26
CA LYS A 115 -12.15 -16.65 -10.16
C LYS A 115 -11.89 -15.73 -11.37
N LYS A 116 -12.95 -15.20 -12.00
CA LYS A 116 -12.82 -14.26 -13.12
C LYS A 116 -12.10 -12.98 -12.70
N PHE A 117 -12.50 -12.38 -11.56
CA PHE A 117 -11.84 -11.19 -11.03
C PHE A 117 -10.35 -11.41 -10.79
N GLN A 118 -9.97 -12.50 -10.12
CA GLN A 118 -8.56 -12.81 -9.86
C GLN A 118 -7.76 -13.00 -11.15
N THR A 119 -8.35 -13.69 -12.13
CA THR A 119 -7.68 -13.95 -13.42
C THR A 119 -7.45 -12.65 -14.20
N TRP A 120 -8.48 -11.80 -14.30
CA TRP A 120 -8.37 -10.52 -14.99
C TRP A 120 -7.48 -9.52 -14.26
N ASN A 121 -7.53 -9.49 -12.94
CA ASN A 121 -6.64 -8.67 -12.13
C ASN A 121 -5.17 -9.03 -12.39
N LYS A 122 -4.87 -10.32 -12.50
CA LYS A 122 -3.52 -10.80 -12.82
C LYS A 122 -3.10 -10.40 -14.24
N ILE A 123 -3.96 -10.61 -15.23
CA ILE A 123 -3.67 -10.24 -16.62
C ILE A 123 -3.38 -8.73 -16.71
N MET A 124 -4.19 -7.92 -16.01
CA MET A 124 -3.99 -6.47 -15.93
C MET A 124 -2.66 -6.13 -15.26
N ALA A 125 -2.34 -6.75 -14.13
CA ALA A 125 -1.08 -6.50 -13.43
C ALA A 125 0.15 -6.85 -14.29
N VAL A 126 0.11 -7.95 -15.05
CA VAL A 126 1.21 -8.31 -15.96
C VAL A 126 1.31 -7.31 -17.12
N LEU A 127 0.19 -6.93 -17.72
CA LEU A 127 0.18 -5.91 -18.79
C LEU A 127 0.77 -4.59 -18.28
N LEU A 128 0.34 -4.15 -17.10
CA LEU A 128 0.85 -2.95 -16.48
C LEU A 128 2.32 -3.05 -16.10
N ALA A 129 2.84 -4.24 -15.76
CA ALA A 129 4.27 -4.42 -15.53
C ALA A 129 5.10 -4.08 -16.78
N PHE A 130 4.64 -4.47 -17.98
CA PHE A 130 5.31 -4.06 -19.21
C PHE A 130 5.15 -2.56 -19.51
N VAL A 131 3.96 -2.02 -19.30
CA VAL A 131 3.68 -0.59 -19.54
C VAL A 131 4.47 0.30 -18.59
N GLU A 132 4.50 -0.01 -17.29
CA GLU A 132 5.27 0.73 -16.29
C GLU A 132 6.77 0.59 -16.53
N ALA A 133 7.27 -0.62 -16.87
CA ALA A 133 8.67 -0.82 -17.22
C ALA A 133 9.09 0.04 -18.43
N ALA A 134 8.27 0.08 -19.47
CA ALA A 134 8.47 0.95 -20.61
C ALA A 134 8.44 2.43 -20.20
N ALA A 135 7.45 2.83 -19.40
CA ALA A 135 7.31 4.20 -18.93
C ALA A 135 8.54 4.68 -18.14
N PHE A 136 9.05 3.89 -17.19
CA PHE A 136 10.25 4.23 -16.40
C PHE A 136 11.52 4.34 -17.25
N THR A 137 11.60 3.54 -18.32
CA THR A 137 12.73 3.51 -19.24
C THR A 137 12.69 4.73 -20.17
N PHE A 138 11.52 5.05 -20.72
CA PHE A 138 11.34 6.20 -21.63
C PHE A 138 11.31 7.55 -20.91
N SER A 139 10.88 7.60 -19.64
CA SER A 139 10.85 8.85 -18.87
C SER A 139 12.23 9.35 -18.44
N GLY A 140 13.31 8.65 -18.80
CA GLY A 140 14.68 8.99 -18.38
C GLY A 140 14.92 8.83 -16.86
N THR A 141 13.99 8.17 -16.15
CA THR A 141 14.10 7.89 -14.71
C THR A 141 15.31 7.00 -14.43
N ILE A 142 15.61 6.09 -15.35
CA ILE A 142 16.82 5.26 -15.33
C ILE A 142 17.74 5.78 -16.44
N PRO A 143 18.89 6.38 -16.10
CA PRO A 143 19.83 6.88 -17.09
C PRO A 143 20.55 5.69 -17.74
N LEU A 144 20.12 5.37 -18.96
CA LEU A 144 20.62 4.25 -19.76
C LEU A 144 21.65 4.73 -20.78
N SER A 145 22.61 3.86 -21.11
CA SER A 145 23.44 4.05 -22.29
C SER A 145 22.56 4.10 -23.56
N PRO A 146 22.86 4.97 -24.54
CA PRO A 146 21.93 5.32 -25.64
C PRO A 146 21.73 4.22 -26.71
N SER A 147 21.99 2.94 -26.41
CA SER A 147 21.75 1.86 -27.37
C SER A 147 20.30 1.34 -27.29
N PRO A 148 19.54 1.31 -28.40
CA PRO A 148 18.16 0.80 -28.43
C PRO A 148 18.00 -0.65 -27.95
N PHE A 149 19.03 -1.48 -28.16
CA PHE A 149 19.04 -2.87 -27.70
C PHE A 149 19.06 -2.98 -26.16
N LEU A 150 19.89 -2.19 -25.47
CA LEU A 150 19.92 -2.19 -24.00
C LEU A 150 18.60 -1.67 -23.41
N ILE A 151 17.97 -0.66 -24.04
CA ILE A 151 16.67 -0.13 -23.62
C ILE A 151 15.62 -1.25 -23.63
N PHE A 152 15.52 -2.00 -24.73
CA PHE A 152 14.59 -3.13 -24.83
C PHE A 152 14.90 -4.24 -23.83
N PHE A 153 16.19 -4.57 -23.64
CA PHE A 153 16.63 -5.57 -22.67
C PHE A 153 16.27 -5.18 -21.23
N VAL A 154 16.46 -3.91 -20.86
CA VAL A 154 16.10 -3.37 -19.54
C VAL A 154 14.59 -3.44 -19.31
N ILE A 155 13.77 -3.09 -20.31
CA ILE A 155 12.30 -3.20 -20.20
C ILE A 155 11.89 -4.64 -19.87
N ILE A 156 12.45 -5.63 -20.57
CA ILE A 156 12.18 -7.05 -20.30
C ILE A 156 12.66 -7.44 -18.90
N GLN A 157 13.86 -7.00 -18.49
CA GLN A 157 14.40 -7.31 -17.17
C GLN A 157 13.54 -6.74 -16.04
N LEU A 158 13.07 -5.50 -16.19
CA LEU A 158 12.17 -4.84 -15.25
C LEU A 158 10.78 -5.49 -15.20
N ALA A 159 10.21 -5.82 -16.36
CA ALA A 159 8.93 -6.52 -16.45
C ALA A 159 9.04 -7.93 -15.84
N ALA A 160 10.14 -8.63 -16.05
CA ALA A 160 10.41 -9.93 -15.42
C ALA A 160 10.47 -9.82 -13.89
N GLY A 161 11.13 -8.78 -13.36
CA GLY A 161 11.11 -8.46 -11.93
C GLY A 161 9.69 -8.27 -11.38
N GLY A 162 8.88 -7.46 -12.06
CA GLY A 162 7.46 -7.26 -11.70
C GLY A 162 6.63 -8.54 -11.75
N ILE A 163 6.84 -9.40 -12.76
CA ILE A 163 6.16 -10.71 -12.86
C ILE A 163 6.56 -11.62 -11.68
N ILE A 164 7.82 -11.61 -11.27
CA ILE A 164 8.27 -12.37 -10.08
C ILE A 164 7.52 -11.88 -8.82
N VAL A 165 7.36 -10.57 -8.64
CA VAL A 165 6.59 -10.03 -7.50
C VAL A 165 5.13 -10.48 -7.54
N ILE A 166 4.50 -10.48 -8.72
CA ILE A 166 3.11 -10.97 -8.89
C ILE A 166 3.00 -12.45 -8.46
N ILE A 167 3.99 -13.28 -8.83
CA ILE A 167 4.03 -14.69 -8.45
C ILE A 167 4.26 -14.85 -6.94
N LEU A 168 5.16 -14.06 -6.35
CA LEU A 168 5.43 -14.07 -4.91
C LEU A 168 4.20 -13.62 -4.11
N ASP A 169 3.44 -12.62 -4.59
CA ASP A 169 2.19 -12.21 -3.96
C ASP A 169 1.14 -13.34 -3.99
N GLU A 170 1.01 -14.06 -5.11
CA GLU A 170 0.14 -15.23 -5.18
C GLU A 170 0.58 -16.36 -4.24
N LEU A 171 1.89 -16.57 -4.12
CA LEU A 171 2.44 -17.59 -3.22
C LEU A 171 2.10 -17.25 -1.77
N VAL A 172 2.31 -16.01 -1.32
CA VAL A 172 1.94 -15.58 0.03
C VAL A 172 0.44 -15.63 0.24
N SER A 173 -0.36 -15.19 -0.73
CA SER A 173 -1.82 -15.16 -0.61
C SER A 173 -2.48 -16.54 -0.57
N LYS A 174 -1.83 -17.58 -1.13
CA LYS A 174 -2.36 -18.95 -1.18
C LYS A 174 -1.74 -19.88 -0.13
N TRP A 175 -0.43 -19.79 0.09
CA TRP A 175 0.35 -20.67 0.95
C TRP A 175 0.84 -20.00 2.23
N GLY A 176 0.96 -18.67 2.20
CA GLY A 176 1.44 -17.88 3.33
C GLY A 176 0.30 -17.32 4.18
N PHE A 177 0.64 -16.26 4.88
CA PHE A 177 -0.24 -15.58 5.80
C PHE A 177 -0.50 -14.14 5.34
N GLY A 178 -1.78 -13.78 5.20
CA GLY A 178 -2.20 -12.48 4.71
C GLY A 178 -1.94 -12.26 3.21
N SER A 179 -1.77 -10.99 2.80
CA SER A 179 -1.47 -10.61 1.41
C SER A 179 0.03 -10.38 1.23
N GLY A 180 0.59 -10.77 0.08
CA GLY A 180 1.99 -10.49 -0.25
C GLY A 180 2.26 -8.99 -0.44
N VAL A 181 1.33 -8.26 -1.06
CA VAL A 181 1.40 -6.79 -1.18
C VAL A 181 1.64 -6.13 0.18
N SER A 182 0.85 -6.49 1.20
CA SER A 182 1.03 -5.92 2.54
C SER A 182 2.38 -6.32 3.17
N LEU A 183 2.81 -7.56 2.98
CA LEU A 183 4.09 -8.03 3.48
C LEU A 183 5.27 -7.24 2.88
N PHE A 184 5.25 -6.99 1.57
CA PHE A 184 6.31 -6.28 0.86
C PHE A 184 6.37 -4.79 1.23
N ILE A 185 5.23 -4.13 1.40
CA ILE A 185 5.17 -2.74 1.91
C ILE A 185 5.77 -2.67 3.32
N ALA A 186 5.29 -3.54 4.22
CA ALA A 186 5.76 -3.55 5.61
C ALA A 186 7.27 -3.83 5.69
N SER A 187 7.78 -4.73 4.86
CA SER A 187 9.21 -5.03 4.76
C SER A 187 10.03 -3.84 4.24
N GLY A 188 9.55 -3.15 3.20
CA GLY A 188 10.22 -1.98 2.62
C GLY A 188 10.34 -0.84 3.62
N VAL A 189 9.23 -0.49 4.29
CA VAL A 189 9.21 0.55 5.33
C VAL A 189 10.08 0.14 6.52
N ALA A 190 9.96 -1.10 7.02
CA ALA A 190 10.77 -1.56 8.14
C ALA A 190 12.28 -1.48 7.83
N THR A 191 12.68 -1.85 6.61
CA THR A 191 14.08 -1.74 6.16
C THR A 191 14.53 -0.28 6.17
N GLN A 192 13.72 0.64 5.68
CA GLN A 192 14.04 2.07 5.65
C GLN A 192 14.08 2.70 7.05
N VAL A 193 13.19 2.30 7.95
CA VAL A 193 13.22 2.72 9.36
C VAL A 193 14.48 2.21 10.04
N ILE A 194 14.82 0.93 9.88
CA ILE A 194 16.03 0.35 10.50
C ILE A 194 17.29 1.02 9.96
N ILE A 195 17.41 1.16 8.63
CA ILE A 195 18.57 1.83 8.00
C ILE A 195 18.61 3.29 8.43
N GLY A 196 17.49 4.01 8.42
CA GLY A 196 17.43 5.42 8.78
C GLY A 196 17.75 5.69 10.26
N VAL A 197 17.44 4.75 11.16
CA VAL A 197 17.73 4.90 12.60
C VAL A 197 19.14 4.42 12.97
N ILE A 198 19.58 3.28 12.43
CA ILE A 198 20.73 2.51 12.94
C ILE A 198 21.95 2.59 12.02
N SER A 199 21.82 3.00 10.75
CA SER A 199 22.93 2.90 9.78
C SER A 199 24.20 3.61 10.27
N PRO A 200 25.31 2.87 10.45
CA PRO A 200 26.59 3.44 10.84
C PRO A 200 27.41 3.96 9.63
N LEU A 201 26.89 3.80 8.41
CA LEU A 201 27.60 4.16 7.19
C LEU A 201 27.63 5.67 7.01
N ALA A 202 28.82 6.18 6.68
CA ALA A 202 29.02 7.59 6.36
C ALA A 202 28.83 7.84 4.86
N SER A 203 27.97 8.80 4.52
CA SER A 203 27.82 9.30 3.15
C SER A 203 28.32 10.74 3.12
N GLY A 204 29.40 11.01 2.36
CA GLY A 204 29.98 12.35 2.27
C GLY A 204 30.67 12.84 3.55
N GLY A 205 31.23 11.93 4.36
CA GLY A 205 31.98 12.28 5.57
C GLY A 205 31.13 12.51 6.83
N ARG A 206 29.82 12.22 6.80
CA ARG A 206 28.92 12.25 7.96
C ARG A 206 28.12 10.95 8.06
N ILE A 207 27.90 10.49 9.29
CA ILE A 207 27.11 9.27 9.53
C ILE A 207 25.64 9.55 9.21
N ALA A 208 25.03 8.68 8.38
CA ALA A 208 23.68 8.90 7.86
C ALA A 208 22.56 8.47 8.83
N GLY A 209 22.84 7.55 9.76
CA GLY A 209 21.83 7.05 10.70
C GLY A 209 21.46 8.08 11.76
N GLY A 210 20.19 8.12 12.16
CA GLY A 210 19.68 9.06 13.16
C GLY A 210 20.39 8.95 14.50
N ILE A 211 20.55 7.74 15.06
CA ILE A 211 21.20 7.57 16.37
C ILE A 211 22.73 7.75 16.26
N PRO A 212 23.45 7.07 15.33
CA PRO A 212 24.89 7.28 15.20
C PRO A 212 25.27 8.70 14.77
N GLY A 213 24.49 9.33 13.88
CA GLY A 213 24.68 10.71 13.44
C GLY A 213 24.38 11.75 14.52
N PHE A 214 23.44 11.46 15.43
CA PHE A 214 23.24 12.25 16.63
C PHE A 214 24.48 12.22 17.53
N ILE A 215 25.03 11.03 17.79
CA ILE A 215 26.23 10.86 18.63
C ILE A 215 27.42 11.61 18.01
N ASP A 216 27.67 11.43 16.71
CA ASP A 216 28.74 12.11 15.99
C ASP A 216 28.57 13.64 15.99
N SER A 217 27.36 14.14 15.71
CA SER A 217 27.07 15.58 15.71
C SER A 217 27.21 16.21 17.10
N MET A 218 26.88 15.47 18.16
CA MET A 218 27.10 15.89 19.55
C MET A 218 28.59 15.91 19.90
N MET A 219 29.38 14.94 19.42
CA MET A 219 30.84 14.92 19.59
C MET A 219 31.54 16.06 18.84
N VAL A 220 31.03 16.44 17.68
CA VAL A 220 31.53 17.57 16.87
C VAL A 220 31.03 18.94 17.41
N GLY A 221 30.10 18.96 18.38
CA GLY A 221 29.62 20.17 19.05
C GLY A 221 28.58 20.98 18.27
N ASN A 222 27.93 20.42 17.25
CA ASN A 222 26.90 21.10 16.46
C ASN A 222 25.49 20.67 16.91
N SER A 223 24.91 21.45 17.83
CA SER A 223 23.60 21.18 18.43
C SER A 223 22.43 21.25 17.42
N THR A 224 22.52 22.09 16.39
CA THR A 224 21.47 22.21 15.37
C THR A 224 21.41 20.99 14.45
N LEU A 225 22.58 20.46 14.05
CA LEU A 225 22.64 19.23 13.26
C LEU A 225 22.23 18.02 14.10
N ALA A 226 22.65 17.95 15.36
CA ALA A 226 22.25 16.89 16.28
C ALA A 226 20.72 16.82 16.43
N LEU A 227 20.05 17.97 16.59
CA LEU A 227 18.58 18.03 16.64
C LEU A 227 17.94 17.46 15.36
N GLY A 228 18.55 17.73 14.19
CA GLY A 228 18.07 17.23 12.91
C GLY A 228 18.11 15.71 12.75
N TYR A 229 19.02 15.02 13.45
CA TYR A 229 19.13 13.55 13.42
C TYR A 229 18.20 12.86 14.43
N ILE A 230 18.00 13.43 15.62
CA ILE A 230 17.18 12.80 16.67
C ILE A 230 15.68 13.07 16.49
N LEU A 231 15.30 14.25 15.97
CA LEU A 231 13.89 14.64 15.88
C LEU A 231 13.06 13.71 14.98
N PRO A 232 13.55 13.27 13.80
CA PRO A 232 12.85 12.27 12.98
C PRO A 232 12.62 10.93 13.68
N VAL A 233 13.53 10.52 14.56
CA VAL A 233 13.39 9.28 15.36
C VAL A 233 12.26 9.46 16.37
N ILE A 234 12.23 10.61 17.06
CA ILE A 234 11.18 10.94 18.03
C ILE A 234 9.82 11.07 17.35
N THR A 235 9.73 11.75 16.21
CA THR A 235 8.47 11.89 15.46
C THR A 235 7.96 10.54 14.96
N THR A 236 8.84 9.68 14.45
CA THR A 236 8.50 8.31 14.03
C THR A 236 7.90 7.51 15.18
N LEU A 237 8.51 7.59 16.38
CA LEU A 237 8.03 6.90 17.58
C LEU A 237 6.70 7.49 18.08
N ALA A 238 6.52 8.81 18.02
CA ALA A 238 5.27 9.47 18.36
C ALA A 238 4.12 9.06 17.42
N ILE A 239 4.37 9.03 16.11
CA ILE A 239 3.40 8.56 15.10
C ILE A 239 3.06 7.10 15.31
N PHE A 240 4.06 6.25 15.59
CA PHE A 240 3.83 4.84 15.88
C PHE A 240 2.82 4.66 17.02
N PHE A 241 3.01 5.33 18.17
CA PHE A 241 2.08 5.25 19.29
C PHE A 241 0.70 5.84 18.96
N MET A 242 0.67 6.95 18.22
CA MET A 242 -0.58 7.58 17.78
C MET A 242 -1.41 6.65 16.88
N VAL A 243 -0.78 5.97 15.92
CA VAL A 243 -1.44 5.02 15.01
C VAL A 243 -1.89 3.77 15.76
N VAL A 244 -1.06 3.22 16.66
CA VAL A 244 -1.44 2.08 17.50
C VAL A 244 -2.67 2.43 18.35
N TYR A 245 -2.71 3.64 18.93
CA TYR A 245 -3.86 4.11 19.69
C TYR A 245 -5.11 4.22 18.81
N ALA A 246 -5.01 4.85 17.64
CA ALA A 246 -6.13 4.97 16.69
C ALA A 246 -6.69 3.61 16.25
N GLN A 247 -5.82 2.61 16.08
CA GLN A 247 -6.19 1.25 15.67
C GLN A 247 -7.01 0.50 16.73
N HIS A 248 -6.84 0.82 18.02
CA HIS A 248 -7.58 0.19 19.12
C HIS A 248 -9.00 0.73 19.30
N ILE A 249 -9.33 1.87 18.67
CA ILE A 249 -10.67 2.47 18.76
C ILE A 249 -11.66 1.58 17.99
N LYS A 250 -12.57 0.94 18.74
CA LYS A 250 -13.56 0.01 18.19
C LYS A 250 -14.89 0.08 18.93
N ILE A 251 -15.97 -0.16 18.19
CA ILE A 251 -17.33 -0.29 18.68
C ILE A 251 -17.66 -1.79 18.72
N GLN A 252 -18.09 -2.29 19.87
CA GLN A 252 -18.42 -3.71 20.03
C GLN A 252 -19.92 -3.91 19.87
N LEU A 253 -20.32 -4.70 18.86
CA LEU A 253 -21.70 -5.11 18.66
C LEU A 253 -21.88 -6.51 19.24
N PRO A 254 -22.76 -6.70 20.25
CA PRO A 254 -23.06 -8.04 20.74
C PRO A 254 -23.85 -8.81 19.67
N LEU A 255 -23.41 -10.02 19.36
CA LEU A 255 -24.13 -10.97 18.52
C LEU A 255 -24.47 -12.20 19.37
N THR A 256 -25.64 -12.76 19.15
CA THR A 256 -26.05 -14.03 19.76
C THR A 256 -26.41 -15.03 18.69
N PHE A 257 -26.15 -16.30 18.94
CA PHE A 257 -26.64 -17.35 18.06
C PHE A 257 -28.15 -17.49 18.23
N SER A 258 -28.88 -17.51 17.11
CA SER A 258 -30.33 -17.69 17.14
C SER A 258 -30.74 -19.08 17.65
N THR A 259 -29.91 -20.10 17.41
CA THR A 259 -30.14 -21.50 17.75
C THR A 259 -29.62 -21.89 19.15
N LEU A 260 -28.55 -21.25 19.63
CA LEU A 260 -27.92 -21.56 20.91
C LEU A 260 -28.16 -20.42 21.91
N ARG A 261 -29.13 -20.61 22.81
CA ARG A 261 -29.40 -19.65 23.89
C ARG A 261 -28.20 -19.57 24.84
N GLY A 262 -27.77 -18.35 25.15
CA GLY A 262 -26.70 -18.07 26.13
C GLY A 262 -25.29 -18.02 25.55
N PHE A 263 -25.07 -18.43 24.29
CA PHE A 263 -23.78 -18.26 23.61
C PHE A 263 -23.83 -17.02 22.72
N GLY A 264 -23.05 -16.00 23.09
CA GLY A 264 -22.91 -14.75 22.35
C GLY A 264 -21.45 -14.47 22.04
N ARG A 265 -21.21 -13.84 20.89
CA ARG A 265 -19.90 -13.35 20.47
C ARG A 265 -20.01 -11.86 20.19
N THR A 266 -19.06 -11.06 20.66
CA THR A 266 -18.98 -9.66 20.26
C THR A 266 -18.28 -9.56 18.91
N TRP A 267 -18.85 -8.78 18.01
CA TRP A 267 -18.19 -8.39 16.78
C TRP A 267 -17.67 -6.97 16.90
N ASP A 268 -16.37 -6.82 16.69
CA ASP A 268 -15.67 -5.55 16.87
C ASP A 268 -15.64 -4.78 15.55
N LEU A 269 -16.42 -3.70 15.47
CA LEU A 269 -16.37 -2.71 14.39
C LEU A 269 -15.29 -1.66 14.71
N LYS A 270 -14.13 -1.77 14.07
CA LYS A 270 -13.04 -0.80 14.25
C LYS A 270 -13.37 0.55 13.60
N LEU A 271 -12.84 1.64 14.17
CA LEU A 271 -12.89 2.97 13.55
C LEU A 271 -12.31 2.92 12.13
N LEU A 272 -11.16 2.24 11.98
CA LEU A 272 -10.49 2.02 10.71
C LEU A 272 -11.09 0.80 9.98
N TYR A 273 -12.37 0.90 9.63
CA TYR A 273 -13.18 -0.20 9.11
C TYR A 273 -12.64 -0.80 7.80
N THR A 274 -12.20 0.07 6.88
CA THR A 274 -11.59 -0.30 5.58
C THR A 274 -10.10 -0.60 5.68
N SER A 275 -9.55 -0.62 6.91
CA SER A 275 -8.15 -0.85 7.19
C SER A 275 -7.22 0.10 6.42
N ASN A 276 -6.07 -0.39 5.97
CA ASN A 276 -5.01 0.39 5.34
C ASN A 276 -5.18 0.60 3.82
N ILE A 277 -6.13 -0.10 3.19
CA ILE A 277 -6.28 -0.14 1.73
C ILE A 277 -6.56 1.23 1.11
N PRO A 278 -7.48 2.06 1.62
CA PRO A 278 -7.78 3.35 0.98
C PRO A 278 -6.58 4.28 0.87
N VAL A 279 -5.70 4.28 1.87
CA VAL A 279 -4.47 5.09 1.83
C VAL A 279 -3.46 4.53 0.85
N ILE A 280 -3.32 3.19 0.76
CA ILE A 280 -2.48 2.56 -0.28
C ILE A 280 -2.96 2.99 -1.67
N LEU A 281 -4.27 2.92 -1.95
CA LEU A 281 -4.82 3.27 -3.26
C LEU A 281 -4.64 4.76 -3.57
N THR A 282 -4.83 5.63 -2.59
CA THR A 282 -4.65 7.08 -2.77
C THR A 282 -3.19 7.43 -3.03
N ALA A 283 -2.27 6.86 -2.26
CA ALA A 283 -0.85 7.12 -2.39
C ALA A 283 -0.29 6.54 -3.70
N ALA A 284 -0.77 5.35 -4.13
CA ALA A 284 -0.45 4.78 -5.44
C ALA A 284 -0.99 5.65 -6.59
N LEU A 285 -2.22 6.19 -6.46
CA LEU A 285 -2.77 7.13 -7.45
C LEU A 285 -1.90 8.39 -7.57
N ILE A 286 -1.47 8.97 -6.44
CA ILE A 286 -0.56 10.14 -6.43
C ILE A 286 0.76 9.79 -7.13
N ALA A 287 1.34 8.63 -6.82
CA ALA A 287 2.57 8.15 -7.43
C ALA A 287 2.43 7.99 -8.96
N ASN A 288 1.32 7.42 -9.41
CA ASN A 288 1.02 7.24 -10.82
C ASN A 288 0.81 8.57 -11.55
N ILE A 289 0.09 9.52 -10.94
CA ILE A 289 -0.07 10.87 -11.50
C ILE A 289 1.30 11.58 -11.61
N GLN A 290 2.16 11.39 -10.62
CA GLN A 290 3.51 11.95 -10.61
C GLN A 290 4.41 11.33 -11.69
N LEU A 291 4.29 10.02 -11.92
CA LEU A 291 4.98 9.32 -12.99
C LEU A 291 4.49 9.79 -14.38
N LEU A 292 3.17 9.86 -14.57
CA LEU A 292 2.57 10.39 -15.80
C LEU A 292 2.97 11.84 -16.05
N GLY A 293 3.10 12.64 -15.00
CA GLY A 293 3.57 14.01 -15.12
C GLY A 293 5.02 14.12 -15.62
N ARG A 294 5.85 13.11 -15.42
CA ARG A 294 7.20 13.05 -16.00
C ARG A 294 7.21 12.50 -17.42
N PHE A 295 6.19 11.73 -17.78
CA PHE A 295 6.02 11.23 -19.13
C PHE A 295 5.68 12.40 -20.08
N GLY A 296 6.47 12.55 -21.14
CA GLY A 296 6.32 13.67 -22.09
C GLY A 296 6.87 15.02 -21.59
N ALA A 297 7.65 15.04 -20.51
CA ALA A 297 8.35 16.25 -20.09
C ALA A 297 9.41 16.61 -21.14
N THR A 298 9.27 17.79 -21.75
CA THR A 298 10.25 18.32 -22.71
C THR A 298 11.24 19.21 -21.98
N VAL A 299 12.52 19.14 -22.37
CA VAL A 299 13.55 20.01 -21.81
C VAL A 299 13.31 21.41 -22.38
N THR A 300 12.79 22.32 -21.54
CA THR A 300 12.67 23.73 -21.88
C THR A 300 14.05 24.39 -21.79
N SER A 301 14.26 25.51 -22.51
CA SER A 301 15.53 26.24 -22.64
C SER A 301 16.23 26.65 -21.33
N ASP A 302 15.53 26.59 -20.20
CA ASP A 302 16.05 26.92 -18.86
C ASP A 302 16.49 25.70 -18.04
N GLY A 303 16.55 24.50 -18.64
CA GLY A 303 16.93 23.27 -17.95
C GLY A 303 15.83 22.68 -17.06
N LEU A 304 14.61 23.22 -17.14
CA LEU A 304 13.40 22.68 -16.55
C LEU A 304 12.76 21.65 -17.49
N THR A 305 12.44 20.47 -16.98
CA THR A 305 11.67 19.46 -17.71
C THR A 305 10.19 19.68 -17.43
N CYS A 306 9.49 20.31 -18.37
CA CYS A 306 8.08 20.68 -18.20
C CYS A 306 7.16 19.73 -18.98
N SER A 307 6.13 19.24 -18.31
CA SER A 307 4.98 18.54 -18.89
C SER A 307 3.68 19.29 -18.54
N LEU A 308 2.56 18.89 -19.15
CA LEU A 308 1.22 19.45 -18.89
C LEU A 308 0.83 19.39 -17.40
N LEU A 309 1.39 18.44 -16.65
CA LEU A 309 1.07 18.20 -15.23
C LEU A 309 2.06 18.85 -14.24
N GLY A 310 3.20 19.36 -14.70
CA GLY A 310 4.17 20.09 -13.87
C GLY A 310 5.58 20.19 -14.47
N CYS A 311 6.36 21.13 -13.93
CA CYS A 311 7.78 21.30 -14.25
C CYS A 311 8.67 20.74 -13.15
N PHE A 312 9.69 20.00 -13.56
CA PHE A 312 10.69 19.41 -12.67
C PHE A 312 12.05 20.08 -12.92
N GLY A 313 12.70 20.53 -11.84
CA GLY A 313 14.03 21.12 -11.87
C GLY A 313 15.15 20.06 -11.97
N GLN A 314 16.41 20.49 -11.94
CA GLN A 314 17.60 19.64 -12.14
C GLN A 314 17.78 18.53 -11.08
N GLY A 315 17.08 18.59 -9.95
CA GLY A 315 17.02 17.52 -8.93
C GLY A 315 15.82 16.58 -9.06
N GLY A 316 14.98 16.75 -10.09
CA GLY A 316 13.74 15.99 -10.28
C GLY A 316 12.65 16.28 -9.24
N VAL A 317 12.85 17.30 -8.40
CA VAL A 317 11.79 17.86 -7.55
C VAL A 317 10.86 18.68 -8.45
N ALA A 318 9.55 18.49 -8.28
CA ALA A 318 8.59 19.34 -8.95
C ALA A 318 8.69 20.75 -8.36
N GLU A 319 8.92 21.75 -9.21
CA GLU A 319 9.03 23.16 -8.79
C GLU A 319 7.74 23.93 -9.08
N SER A 320 6.92 23.46 -10.03
CA SER A 320 5.63 24.06 -10.35
C SER A 320 4.64 23.05 -10.96
N GLY A 321 3.33 23.33 -10.85
CA GLY A 321 2.25 22.56 -11.47
C GLY A 321 1.38 21.75 -10.50
N LEU A 322 0.46 20.96 -11.05
CA LEU A 322 -0.46 20.12 -10.27
C LEU A 322 0.28 19.07 -9.44
N VAL A 323 1.37 18.53 -9.98
CA VAL A 323 2.26 17.59 -9.30
C VAL A 323 2.97 18.21 -8.07
N TYR A 324 3.24 19.52 -8.09
CA TYR A 324 3.84 20.22 -6.95
C TYR A 324 2.93 20.17 -5.72
N TYR A 325 1.64 20.50 -5.89
CA TYR A 325 0.64 20.49 -4.81
C TYR A 325 0.27 19.08 -4.33
N LEU A 326 0.37 18.08 -5.20
CA LEU A 326 0.15 16.68 -4.85
C LEU A 326 1.32 16.01 -4.13
N SER A 327 2.48 16.69 -4.07
CA SER A 327 3.67 16.14 -3.45
C SER A 327 3.81 16.66 -2.02
N ALA A 328 4.06 15.75 -1.07
CA ALA A 328 4.35 16.11 0.31
C ALA A 328 5.54 17.09 0.36
N PRO A 329 5.41 18.21 1.10
CA PRO A 329 6.52 19.14 1.32
C PRO A 329 7.61 18.48 2.17
N GLY A 330 8.89 18.79 1.88
CA GLY A 330 10.04 18.24 2.61
C GLY A 330 10.79 17.07 1.99
N ARG A 331 10.82 16.98 0.65
CA ARG A 331 11.69 16.01 -0.06
C ARG A 331 13.17 16.27 0.30
N GLY A 332 13.87 15.23 0.76
CA GLY A 332 15.32 15.28 1.06
C GLY A 332 15.73 15.18 2.53
N GLY A 333 14.79 14.87 3.43
CA GLY A 333 15.07 14.68 4.86
C GLY A 333 14.56 15.81 5.75
N PHE A 334 14.82 15.71 7.05
CA PHE A 334 14.25 16.58 8.07
C PHE A 334 14.46 18.06 7.79
N HIS A 335 15.64 18.47 7.31
CA HIS A 335 15.96 19.89 7.06
C HIS A 335 14.96 20.62 6.14
N ASN A 336 14.24 19.90 5.28
CA ASN A 336 13.23 20.47 4.39
C ASN A 336 11.79 20.25 4.88
N SER A 337 11.59 19.50 5.97
CA SER A 337 10.26 19.22 6.52
C SER A 337 9.61 20.48 7.08
N LEU A 338 8.27 20.54 7.01
CA LEU A 338 7.49 21.65 7.57
C LEU A 338 7.81 21.84 9.07
N LEU A 339 7.99 20.73 9.79
CA LEU A 339 8.36 20.76 11.21
C LEU A 339 9.73 21.40 11.43
N ALA A 340 10.73 21.09 10.61
CA ALA A 340 12.04 21.73 10.68
C ALA A 340 12.00 23.21 10.29
N GLN A 341 11.17 23.60 9.32
CA GLN A 341 10.99 25.00 8.94
C GLN A 341 10.28 25.82 10.03
N ILE A 342 9.31 25.21 10.73
CA ILE A 342 8.66 25.79 11.91
C ILE A 342 9.68 25.96 13.05
N VAL A 343 10.52 24.94 13.29
CA VAL A 343 11.53 24.96 14.36
C VAL A 343 12.70 25.89 14.03
N THR A 344 13.07 26.06 12.76
CA THR A 344 14.16 26.96 12.32
C THR A 344 13.69 28.38 12.02
N GLY A 345 12.37 28.65 12.08
CA GLY A 345 11.79 30.00 11.89
C GLY A 345 11.70 30.48 10.45
N SER A 346 11.98 29.63 9.46
CA SER A 346 11.90 29.96 8.02
C SER A 346 10.59 29.46 7.42
N LEU A 347 9.47 30.08 7.82
CA LEU A 347 8.15 29.77 7.27
C LEU A 347 7.96 30.48 5.94
N ILE A 348 8.02 29.72 4.84
CA ILE A 348 7.67 30.24 3.52
C ILE A 348 6.14 30.02 3.33
N PRO A 349 5.34 31.07 3.06
CA PRO A 349 3.89 30.93 2.91
C PRO A 349 3.44 29.93 1.83
N SER A 350 4.25 29.74 0.79
CA SER A 350 3.97 28.79 -0.30
C SER A 350 3.99 27.32 0.17
N GLU A 351 4.85 26.98 1.14
CA GLU A 351 4.94 25.62 1.69
C GLU A 351 3.75 25.28 2.59
N LEU A 352 3.19 26.27 3.29
CA LEU A 352 1.97 26.07 4.08
C LEU A 352 0.75 25.78 3.18
N VAL A 353 0.61 26.51 2.09
CA VAL A 353 -0.45 26.25 1.10
C VAL A 353 -0.29 24.86 0.48
N ARG A 354 0.94 24.45 0.20
CA ARG A 354 1.26 23.10 -0.28
C ARG A 354 0.92 22.02 0.75
N ALA A 355 1.28 22.22 2.02
CA ALA A 355 0.94 21.28 3.10
C ALA A 355 -0.58 21.10 3.25
N LEU A 356 -1.34 22.20 3.19
CA LEU A 356 -2.80 22.18 3.28
C LEU A 356 -3.45 21.50 2.09
N THR A 357 -3.02 21.84 0.87
CA THR A 357 -3.56 21.24 -0.36
C THR A 357 -3.24 19.75 -0.44
N TYR A 358 -2.02 19.35 -0.06
CA TYR A 358 -1.63 17.94 0.05
C TYR A 358 -2.49 17.17 1.07
N THR A 359 -2.65 17.73 2.28
CA THR A 359 -3.48 17.13 3.34
C THR A 359 -4.92 16.95 2.89
N LEU A 360 -5.48 17.97 2.26
CA LEU A 360 -6.85 17.94 1.74
C LEU A 360 -7.00 16.88 0.66
N PHE A 361 -6.07 16.82 -0.30
CA PHE A 361 -6.12 15.82 -1.37
C PHE A 361 -5.99 14.39 -0.83
N LEU A 362 -5.04 14.14 0.06
CA LEU A 362 -4.83 12.81 0.65
C LEU A 362 -6.05 12.37 1.47
N THR A 363 -6.64 13.28 2.25
CA THR A 363 -7.82 13.00 3.08
C THR A 363 -9.06 12.74 2.25
N VAL A 364 -9.32 13.58 1.24
CA VAL A 364 -10.45 13.40 0.32
C VAL A 364 -10.29 12.12 -0.49
N GLY A 365 -9.09 11.87 -1.03
CA GLY A 365 -8.78 10.64 -1.76
C GLY A 365 -9.00 9.39 -0.91
N ALA A 366 -8.45 9.36 0.31
CA ALA A 366 -8.61 8.24 1.24
C ALA A 366 -10.08 8.01 1.62
N THR A 367 -10.87 9.08 1.77
CA THR A 367 -12.30 8.99 2.07
C THR A 367 -13.08 8.41 0.89
N ILE A 368 -12.82 8.90 -0.33
CA ILE A 368 -13.45 8.40 -1.55
C ILE A 368 -13.15 6.91 -1.71
N PHE A 369 -11.86 6.52 -1.64
CA PHE A 369 -11.47 5.12 -1.76
C PHE A 369 -12.01 4.25 -0.63
N SER A 370 -12.18 4.78 0.59
CA SER A 370 -12.81 4.06 1.70
C SER A 370 -14.27 3.71 1.38
N ILE A 371 -15.05 4.67 0.87
CA ILE A 371 -16.45 4.44 0.50
C ILE A 371 -16.54 3.45 -0.66
N PHE A 372 -15.72 3.63 -1.70
CA PHE A 372 -15.65 2.68 -2.81
C PHE A 372 -15.26 1.28 -2.37
N TRP A 373 -14.32 1.17 -1.43
CA TRP A 373 -13.88 -0.12 -0.90
C TRP A 373 -15.01 -0.86 -0.18
N VAL A 374 -15.75 -0.17 0.70
CA VAL A 374 -16.88 -0.80 1.42
C VAL A 374 -17.92 -1.37 0.45
N ASN A 375 -18.20 -0.65 -0.64
CA ASN A 375 -19.19 -1.07 -1.63
C ASN A 375 -18.70 -2.19 -2.54
N THR A 376 -17.41 -2.23 -2.87
CA THR A 376 -16.83 -3.22 -3.80
C THR A 376 -16.37 -4.51 -3.11
N ALA A 377 -15.91 -4.42 -1.86
CA ALA A 377 -15.37 -5.55 -1.09
C ALA A 377 -16.46 -6.38 -0.38
N SER A 378 -17.75 -6.20 -0.72
CA SER A 378 -18.88 -6.84 -0.03
C SER A 378 -18.92 -6.59 1.48
N MET A 379 -18.40 -5.43 1.90
CA MET A 379 -18.37 -4.96 3.29
C MET A 379 -19.50 -3.97 3.59
N ASN A 380 -20.40 -3.75 2.63
CA ASN A 380 -21.62 -2.96 2.80
C ASN A 380 -22.59 -3.63 3.78
N ALA A 381 -23.43 -2.83 4.44
CA ALA A 381 -24.36 -3.30 5.47
C ALA A 381 -25.25 -4.46 5.03
N ALA A 382 -25.76 -4.42 3.79
CA ALA A 382 -26.59 -5.49 3.22
C ALA A 382 -25.82 -6.82 3.10
N SER A 383 -24.59 -6.79 2.58
CA SER A 383 -23.78 -8.00 2.40
C SER A 383 -23.32 -8.58 3.73
N VAL A 384 -22.94 -7.73 4.68
CA VAL A 384 -22.58 -8.16 6.04
C VAL A 384 -23.79 -8.74 6.77
N ALA A 385 -24.97 -8.14 6.65
CA ALA A 385 -26.20 -8.69 7.21
C ALA A 385 -26.52 -10.07 6.61
N GLY A 386 -26.42 -10.23 5.29
CA GLY A 386 -26.60 -11.53 4.65
C GLY A 386 -25.61 -12.60 5.15
N GLN A 387 -24.34 -12.23 5.36
CA GLN A 387 -23.32 -13.13 5.92
C GLN A 387 -23.63 -13.53 7.36
N LEU A 388 -24.04 -12.58 8.21
CA LEU A 388 -24.42 -12.85 9.59
C LEU A 388 -25.63 -13.77 9.69
N ASP A 389 -26.66 -13.56 8.86
CA ASP A 389 -27.84 -14.41 8.84
C ASP A 389 -27.51 -15.83 8.35
N SER A 390 -26.70 -15.95 7.29
CA SER A 390 -26.21 -17.25 6.81
C SER A 390 -25.37 -18.01 7.84
N SER A 391 -24.71 -17.28 8.75
CA SER A 391 -23.94 -17.84 9.87
C SER A 391 -24.81 -18.13 11.11
N GLY A 392 -26.12 -17.86 11.07
CA GLY A 392 -27.06 -18.08 12.18
C GLY A 392 -26.95 -17.06 13.32
N LEU A 393 -26.18 -15.99 13.14
CA LEU A 393 -25.96 -14.91 14.12
C LEU A 393 -27.06 -13.85 14.00
N GLN A 394 -27.50 -13.32 15.14
CA GLN A 394 -28.47 -12.23 15.21
C GLN A 394 -28.06 -11.19 16.25
N ILE A 395 -28.48 -9.94 16.06
CA ILE A 395 -28.30 -8.87 17.04
C ILE A 395 -29.37 -9.04 18.14
N PRO A 396 -28.99 -9.15 19.42
CA PRO A 396 -29.94 -9.23 20.53
C PRO A 396 -30.97 -8.09 20.49
N GLY A 397 -32.24 -8.42 20.71
CA GLY A 397 -33.33 -7.44 20.74
C GLY A 397 -33.97 -7.12 19.38
N TYR A 398 -33.39 -7.57 18.27
CA TYR A 398 -33.96 -7.40 16.93
C TYR A 398 -34.53 -8.71 16.37
N ARG A 399 -35.54 -8.61 15.50
CA ARG A 399 -36.08 -9.78 14.78
C ARG A 399 -35.02 -10.32 13.80
N LYS A 400 -35.03 -11.64 13.61
CA LYS A 400 -34.22 -12.33 12.60
C LYS A 400 -34.78 -12.07 11.19
N ASP A 401 -34.54 -10.86 10.71
CA ASP A 401 -34.78 -10.46 9.34
C ASP A 401 -33.51 -9.74 8.85
N PRO A 402 -32.89 -10.21 7.75
CA PRO A 402 -31.74 -9.54 7.14
C PRO A 402 -31.94 -8.04 6.96
N LYS A 403 -33.16 -7.59 6.65
CA LYS A 403 -33.48 -6.16 6.47
C LYS A 403 -33.38 -5.36 7.77
N VAL A 404 -33.76 -5.96 8.89
CA VAL A 404 -33.70 -5.30 10.20
C VAL A 404 -32.25 -5.20 10.66
N MET A 405 -31.48 -6.27 10.48
CA MET A 405 -30.04 -6.26 10.78
C MET A 405 -29.27 -5.28 9.88
N GLU A 406 -29.62 -5.23 8.59
CA GLU A 406 -29.10 -4.23 7.65
C GLU A 406 -29.38 -2.81 8.15
N ALA A 407 -30.61 -2.50 8.60
CA ALA A 407 -30.95 -1.16 9.08
C ALA A 407 -30.10 -0.73 10.29
N VAL A 408 -29.78 -1.66 11.21
CA VAL A 408 -28.88 -1.39 12.34
C VAL A 408 -27.46 -1.15 11.85
N LEU A 409 -26.94 -2.04 11.00
CA LEU A 409 -25.57 -1.94 10.46
C LEU A 409 -25.38 -0.71 9.57
N ASN A 410 -26.41 -0.29 8.84
CA ASN A 410 -26.38 0.86 7.93
C ASN A 410 -26.25 2.20 8.69
N ARG A 411 -26.52 2.21 9.99
CA ARG A 411 -26.24 3.37 10.85
C ARG A 411 -24.75 3.51 11.16
N TYR A 412 -24.01 2.40 11.22
CA TYR A 412 -22.60 2.38 11.65
C TYR A 412 -21.63 2.29 10.46
N ILE A 413 -21.84 1.38 9.52
CA ILE A 413 -20.85 1.07 8.47
C ILE A 413 -20.54 2.26 7.55
N PRO A 414 -21.52 3.01 7.00
CA PRO A 414 -21.23 4.18 6.18
C PRO A 414 -20.51 5.28 6.97
N ALA A 415 -20.92 5.52 8.22
CA ALA A 415 -20.28 6.51 9.08
C ALA A 415 -18.82 6.12 9.40
N LEU A 416 -18.57 4.84 9.70
CA LEU A 416 -17.22 4.32 9.93
C LEU A 416 -16.36 4.36 8.66
N SER A 417 -16.95 4.16 7.49
CA SER A 417 -16.22 4.29 6.22
C SER A 417 -15.74 5.71 5.96
N VAL A 418 -16.60 6.72 6.18
CA VAL A 418 -16.26 8.13 5.99
C VAL A 418 -15.31 8.61 7.08
N LEU A 419 -15.65 8.39 8.35
CA LEU A 419 -14.82 8.82 9.49
C LEU A 419 -13.47 8.10 9.51
N GLY A 420 -13.45 6.80 9.20
CA GLY A 420 -12.22 6.04 9.06
C GLY A 420 -11.36 6.58 7.92
N GLY A 421 -11.95 6.83 6.74
CA GLY A 421 -11.23 7.41 5.60
C GLY A 421 -10.61 8.78 5.91
N ILE A 422 -11.37 9.66 6.57
CA ILE A 422 -10.88 10.98 7.01
C ILE A 422 -9.77 10.82 8.05
N ALA A 423 -9.98 9.99 9.08
CA ALA A 423 -9.02 9.79 10.16
C ALA A 423 -7.68 9.26 9.65
N ILE A 424 -7.69 8.25 8.78
CA ILE A 424 -6.44 7.69 8.24
C ILE A 424 -5.77 8.69 7.28
N GLY A 425 -6.54 9.39 6.45
CA GLY A 425 -6.00 10.41 5.56
C GLY A 425 -5.32 11.55 6.31
N LEU A 426 -5.93 12.03 7.40
CA LEU A 426 -5.34 13.05 8.27
C LEU A 426 -4.11 12.53 9.01
N LEU A 427 -4.16 11.31 9.57
CA LEU A 427 -3.00 10.69 10.23
C LEU A 427 -1.83 10.52 9.27
N ALA A 428 -2.09 10.07 8.05
CA ALA A 428 -1.09 9.90 7.00
C ALA A 428 -0.47 11.24 6.58
N ALA A 429 -1.30 12.25 6.34
CA ALA A 429 -0.82 13.59 5.98
C ALA A 429 0.00 14.22 7.11
N PHE A 430 -0.50 14.13 8.35
CA PHE A 430 0.22 14.62 9.52
C PHE A 430 1.59 13.94 9.66
N ALA A 431 1.62 12.63 9.50
CA ALA A 431 2.85 11.86 9.58
C ALA A 431 3.86 12.28 8.49
N ASP A 432 3.42 12.49 7.25
CA ASP A 432 4.28 12.95 6.15
C ASP A 432 4.80 14.38 6.37
N LEU A 433 3.99 15.29 6.92
CA LEU A 433 4.39 16.67 7.21
C LEU A 433 5.44 16.79 8.32
N THR A 434 5.47 15.84 9.26
CA THR A 434 6.41 15.86 10.40
C THR A 434 7.82 15.38 10.04
N GLY A 435 8.03 14.84 8.84
CA GLY A 435 9.35 14.38 8.38
C GLY A 435 9.85 13.09 9.06
N ALA A 436 8.94 12.17 9.37
CA ALA A 436 9.28 10.87 9.96
C ALA A 436 10.15 9.99 9.04
N ILE A 437 10.97 9.13 9.65
CA ILE A 437 11.89 8.23 8.94
C ILE A 437 11.08 7.11 8.27
N GLY A 438 11.25 6.91 6.95
CA GLY A 438 10.54 5.86 6.21
C GLY A 438 9.12 6.24 5.79
N THR A 439 8.87 7.54 5.56
CA THR A 439 7.59 8.18 5.23
C THR A 439 6.48 7.97 6.27
N GLY A 440 5.72 9.02 6.55
CA GLY A 440 4.63 8.96 7.52
C GLY A 440 3.52 8.01 7.09
N THR A 441 3.17 8.05 5.81
CA THR A 441 2.29 7.06 5.16
C THR A 441 2.83 5.64 5.29
N GLY A 442 4.12 5.41 5.05
CA GLY A 442 4.74 4.08 5.14
C GLY A 442 4.66 3.49 6.56
N ILE A 443 5.00 4.28 7.57
CA ILE A 443 4.93 3.86 8.98
C ILE A 443 3.49 3.47 9.35
N LEU A 444 2.51 4.33 9.02
CA LEU A 444 1.10 4.06 9.30
C LEU A 444 0.66 2.73 8.70
N LEU A 445 0.95 2.52 7.41
CA LEU A 445 0.59 1.28 6.72
C LEU A 445 1.22 0.07 7.39
N THR A 446 2.49 0.16 7.75
CA THR A 446 3.23 -0.95 8.38
C THR A 446 2.63 -1.33 9.72
N VAL A 447 2.30 -0.35 10.57
CA VAL A 447 1.66 -0.60 11.86
C VAL A 447 0.30 -1.29 11.67
N MET A 448 -0.51 -0.82 10.73
CA MET A 448 -1.81 -1.43 10.45
C MET A 448 -1.67 -2.86 9.91
N ILE A 449 -0.68 -3.12 9.05
CA ILE A 449 -0.41 -4.45 8.48
C ILE A 449 0.01 -5.41 9.57
N VAL A 450 0.99 -5.03 10.38
CA VAL A 450 1.49 -5.86 11.48
C VAL A 450 0.39 -6.13 12.51
N TYR A 451 -0.44 -5.13 12.82
CA TYR A 451 -1.56 -5.30 13.73
C TYR A 451 -2.63 -6.25 13.16
N ASN A 452 -2.99 -6.13 11.88
CA ASN A 452 -3.90 -7.08 11.23
C ASN A 452 -3.33 -8.50 11.21
N TYR A 453 -2.03 -8.64 10.99
CA TYR A 453 -1.33 -9.91 11.07
C TYR A 453 -1.35 -10.50 12.47
N TYR A 454 -1.15 -9.66 13.49
CA TYR A 454 -1.24 -10.09 14.88
C TYR A 454 -2.63 -10.65 15.20
N GLU A 455 -3.71 -9.95 14.83
CA GLU A 455 -5.07 -10.45 15.06
C GLU A 455 -5.37 -11.74 14.30
N GLN A 456 -4.99 -11.83 13.04
CA GLN A 456 -5.18 -13.05 12.25
C GLN A 456 -4.42 -14.24 12.88
N LEU A 457 -3.21 -14.03 13.41
CA LEU A 457 -2.44 -15.07 14.10
C LEU A 457 -3.11 -15.48 15.42
N GLN A 458 -3.68 -14.53 16.15
CA GLN A 458 -4.44 -14.84 17.37
C GLN A 458 -5.66 -15.70 17.06
N HIS A 459 -6.39 -15.38 15.99
CA HIS A 459 -7.53 -16.18 15.56
C HIS A 459 -7.13 -17.60 15.13
N GLU A 460 -6.10 -17.76 14.30
CA GLU A 460 -5.63 -19.09 13.88
C GLU A 460 -5.09 -19.92 15.06
N LYS A 461 -4.37 -19.31 16.01
CA LYS A 461 -3.88 -20.03 17.20
C LYS A 461 -5.01 -20.48 18.10
N LEU A 462 -6.09 -19.71 18.24
CA LEU A 462 -7.27 -20.12 18.99
C LEU A 462 -7.96 -21.32 18.34
N ASP A 463 -8.01 -21.33 17.01
CA ASP A 463 -8.59 -22.44 16.24
C ASP A 463 -7.72 -23.72 16.33
N GLU A 464 -6.39 -23.60 16.35
CA GLU A 464 -5.46 -24.73 16.51
C GLU A 464 -5.37 -25.24 17.96
N ALA A 465 -5.40 -24.34 18.96
CA ALA A 465 -5.21 -24.69 20.38
C ALA A 465 -6.41 -25.40 21.02
N HIS A 466 -7.61 -25.23 20.48
CA HIS A 466 -8.81 -25.93 20.98
C HIS A 466 -9.37 -26.91 19.93
N PRO A 467 -8.86 -28.16 19.86
CA PRO A 467 -9.43 -29.20 19.01
C PRO A 467 -10.90 -29.51 19.33
N LEU A 468 -11.37 -29.14 20.52
CA LEU A 468 -12.79 -29.20 20.91
C LEU A 468 -13.65 -28.19 20.15
N ILE A 469 -13.15 -26.98 19.84
CA ILE A 469 -13.87 -25.99 19.01
C ILE A 469 -14.03 -26.51 17.59
N ARG A 470 -13.05 -27.26 17.06
CA ARG A 470 -13.14 -27.95 15.76
C ARG A 470 -14.35 -28.90 15.68
N LYS A 471 -14.62 -29.66 16.74
CA LYS A 471 -15.82 -30.52 16.85
C LYS A 471 -17.13 -29.73 17.05
N PHE A 472 -17.08 -28.52 17.61
CA PHE A 472 -18.24 -27.67 17.86
C PHE A 472 -18.62 -26.77 16.68
N VAL A 473 -17.67 -26.45 15.79
CA VAL A 473 -17.87 -25.56 14.62
C VAL A 473 -18.24 -26.33 13.35
N GLY A 474 -18.17 -27.66 13.35
CA GLY A 474 -18.74 -28.48 12.28
C GLY A 474 -17.99 -28.38 10.96
N GLU A 475 -16.70 -28.66 10.97
CA GLU A 475 -16.01 -29.24 9.80
C GLU A 475 -15.69 -30.71 10.06
#